data_AF-A0A314YM87-F1
#
_entry.id   AF-A0A314YM87-F1
#
_cell.length_a   1.000
_cell.length_b   1.000
_cell.length_c   1.000
_cell.angle_alpha   90.00
_cell.angle_beta   90.00
_cell.angle_gamma   90.00
#
_symmetry.space_group_name_H-M   'P 1'
#
loop_
_entity.id
_entity.type
_entity.pdbx_description
1 polymer ?
#
loop_
_entity_poly.entity_id
_entity_poly.type
_entity_poly.pdbx_seq_one_letter_code
_entity_poly.pdbx_strand_id
1 'polypeptide(L)'
;MGAKTMNMILAIAVAVFMLHGTDAAEYTVGDDLGWTIPPGGAAAYASWAAEHSLPLTAVGEQDLAFVTKKDFDACNTAEPLVVFQNQENFDL
;
A
#
# COMPACT_ATOMS: atom_id res chain seq x y z
N MET A 1 43.26 -18.56 -15.61
CA MET A 1 42.55 -17.31 -15.25
C MET A 1 43.55 -16.39 -14.55
N GLY A 2 43.72 -15.15 -14.98
CA GLY A 2 44.69 -14.23 -14.38
C GLY A 2 44.19 -13.69 -13.03
N ALA A 3 45.08 -13.37 -12.10
CA ALA A 3 44.70 -12.81 -10.78
C ALA A 3 43.80 -11.57 -10.93
N LYS A 4 44.01 -10.77 -11.97
CA LYS A 4 43.20 -9.59 -12.30
C LYS A 4 41.76 -9.95 -12.70
N THR A 5 41.57 -11.03 -13.46
CA THR A 5 40.24 -11.53 -13.85
C THR A 5 39.53 -12.21 -12.68
N MET A 6 40.28 -12.86 -11.78
CA MET A 6 39.74 -13.45 -10.55
C MET A 6 39.23 -12.37 -9.58
N ASN A 7 40.02 -11.32 -9.34
CA ASN A 7 39.62 -10.22 -8.45
C ASN A 7 38.41 -9.46 -8.98
N MET A 8 38.30 -9.29 -10.30
CA MET A 8 37.15 -8.62 -10.91
C MET A 8 35.87 -9.44 -10.72
N ILE A 9 35.92 -10.76 -10.91
CA ILE A 9 34.75 -11.63 -10.71
C ILE A 9 34.32 -11.63 -9.23
N LEU A 10 35.29 -11.68 -8.31
CA LEU A 10 35.02 -11.58 -6.89
C LEU A 10 34.35 -10.25 -6.52
N ALA A 11 34.84 -9.14 -7.06
CA ALA A 11 34.26 -7.81 -6.83
C ALA A 11 32.82 -7.69 -7.35
N ILE A 12 32.54 -8.24 -8.55
CA ILE A 12 31.20 -8.24 -9.13
C ILE A 12 30.25 -9.12 -8.29
N ALA A 13 30.68 -10.32 -7.88
CA ALA A 13 29.86 -11.20 -7.05
C ALA A 13 29.47 -10.53 -5.72
N VAL A 14 30.41 -9.86 -5.06
CA VAL A 14 30.15 -9.11 -3.82
C VAL A 14 29.16 -7.96 -4.05
N ALA A 15 29.26 -7.24 -5.17
CA ALA A 15 28.36 -6.14 -5.49
C ALA A 15 26.91 -6.59 -5.72
N VAL A 16 26.69 -7.79 -6.28
CA VAL A 16 25.33 -8.32 -6.53
C VAL A 16 24.60 -8.63 -5.22
N PHE A 17 25.30 -9.11 -4.18
CA PHE A 17 24.70 -9.32 -2.85
C PHE A 17 24.32 -8.01 -2.15
N MET A 18 24.88 -6.87 -2.57
CA MET A 18 24.57 -5.55 -2.03
C MET A 18 23.41 -4.86 -2.76
N LEU A 19 22.87 -5.47 -3.82
CA LEU A 19 21.66 -5.02 -4.48
C LEU A 19 20.47 -5.38 -3.57
N HIS A 20 20.07 -4.46 -2.69
CA HIS A 20 18.77 -4.55 -2.03
C HIS A 20 17.69 -4.19 -3.06
N GLY A 21 16.82 -5.15 -3.37
CA GLY A 21 15.59 -4.87 -4.10
C GLY A 21 14.67 -3.99 -3.25
N THR A 22 14.04 -3.00 -3.88
CA THR A 22 12.91 -2.29 -3.28
C THR A 22 11.66 -3.12 -3.57
N ASP A 23 11.22 -3.94 -2.63
CA ASP A 23 9.91 -4.60 -2.71
C ASP A 23 8.84 -3.56 -2.35
N ALA A 24 8.00 -3.21 -3.32
CA ALA A 24 6.76 -2.49 -3.05
C ALA A 24 5.73 -3.52 -2.61
N ALA A 25 5.28 -3.45 -1.35
CA ALA A 25 4.20 -4.28 -0.86
C ALA A 25 2.86 -3.61 -1.18
N GLU A 26 1.97 -4.35 -1.85
CA GLU A 26 0.58 -3.95 -2.03
C GLU A 26 -0.27 -4.54 -0.92
N TYR A 27 -1.13 -3.72 -0.32
CA TYR A 27 -2.03 -4.14 0.75
C TYR A 27 -3.48 -3.86 0.36
N THR A 28 -4.31 -4.90 0.46
CA THR A 28 -5.77 -4.78 0.31
C THR A 28 -6.36 -4.23 1.60
N VAL A 29 -7.07 -3.10 1.52
CA VAL A 29 -7.75 -2.52 2.71
C VAL A 29 -8.69 -3.52 3.37
N GLY A 30 -8.44 -3.83 4.64
CA GLY A 30 -9.24 -4.77 5.43
C GLY A 30 -8.95 -6.25 5.18
N ASP A 31 -7.92 -6.59 4.40
CA ASP A 31 -7.55 -7.96 4.03
C ASP A 31 -8.76 -8.74 3.47
N ASP A 32 -9.10 -9.89 4.05
CA ASP A 32 -10.25 -10.71 3.64
C ASP A 32 -11.61 -10.00 3.80
N LEU A 33 -11.69 -8.95 4.63
CA LEU A 33 -12.91 -8.16 4.80
C LEU A 33 -13.17 -7.25 3.60
N GLY A 34 -12.10 -6.75 2.96
CA GLY A 34 -12.17 -5.77 1.89
C GLY A 34 -12.77 -4.41 2.31
N TRP A 35 -13.13 -3.58 1.32
CA TRP A 35 -13.75 -2.27 1.51
C TRP A 35 -15.28 -2.38 1.60
N THR A 36 -15.78 -2.53 2.82
CA THR A 36 -17.21 -2.68 3.15
C THR A 36 -17.61 -1.97 4.46
N ILE A 37 -18.86 -2.09 4.90
CA ILE A 37 -19.29 -1.66 6.23
C ILE A 37 -18.96 -2.78 7.24
N PRO A 38 -17.97 -2.61 8.14
CA PRO A 38 -17.53 -3.67 9.03
C PRO A 38 -18.58 -3.97 10.11
N PRO A 39 -18.87 -5.25 10.42
CA PRO A 39 -19.83 -5.62 11.46
C PRO A 39 -19.41 -5.20 12.88
N GLY A 40 -18.11 -4.95 13.09
CA GLY A 40 -17.53 -4.43 14.34
C GLY A 40 -17.31 -2.91 14.38
N GLY A 41 -17.78 -2.18 13.36
CA GLY A 41 -17.58 -0.74 13.24
C GLY A 41 -16.14 -0.33 12.87
N ALA A 42 -15.86 0.97 12.97
CA ALA A 42 -14.64 1.60 12.44
C ALA A 42 -13.32 1.06 13.01
N ALA A 43 -13.35 0.38 14.17
CA ALA A 43 -12.16 -0.19 14.79
C ALA A 43 -11.45 -1.22 13.89
N ALA A 44 -12.18 -1.91 13.01
CA ALA A 44 -11.59 -2.87 12.08
C ALA A 44 -10.53 -2.22 11.16
N TYR A 45 -10.88 -1.11 10.50
CA TYR A 45 -9.95 -0.40 9.63
C TYR A 45 -8.85 0.34 10.39
N ALA A 46 -9.14 0.83 11.60
CA ALA A 46 -8.13 1.48 12.43
C ALA A 46 -7.02 0.49 12.86
N SER A 47 -7.39 -0.73 13.27
CA SER A 47 -6.43 -1.78 13.59
C SER A 47 -5.62 -2.21 12.38
N TRP A 48 -6.29 -2.46 11.25
CA TRP A 48 -5.63 -2.82 10.00
C TRP A 48 -4.63 -1.75 9.54
N ALA A 49 -5.01 -0.46 9.59
CA ALA A 49 -4.13 0.63 9.19
C ALA A 49 -2.92 0.82 10.14
N ALA A 50 -3.01 0.37 11.38
CA ALA A 50 -1.90 0.45 12.34
C ALA A 50 -0.79 -0.58 12.04
N GLU A 51 -1.10 -1.65 11.30
CA GLU A 51 -0.17 -2.74 10.99
C GLU A 51 0.52 -2.58 9.63
N HIS A 52 0.04 -1.66 8.78
CA HIS A 52 0.47 -1.51 7.39
C HIS A 52 1.06 -0.13 7.10
N SER A 53 2.04 -0.08 6.20
CA SER A 53 2.63 1.16 5.67
C SER A 53 2.45 1.20 4.15
N LEU A 54 1.98 2.34 3.64
CA LEU A 54 1.54 2.58 2.25
C LEU A 54 2.56 2.12 1.19
N PRO A 55 2.13 1.64 0.00
CA PRO A 55 0.86 1.92 -0.71
C PRO A 55 -0.31 0.96 -0.45
N LEU A 56 -1.56 1.44 -0.64
CA LEU A 56 -2.80 0.66 -0.42
C LEU A 56 -3.59 0.54 -1.71
N THR A 57 -4.27 -0.60 -1.87
CA THR A 57 -5.30 -0.81 -2.88
C THR A 57 -6.62 -1.12 -2.16
N ALA A 58 -7.71 -0.50 -2.60
CA ALA A 58 -9.04 -0.79 -2.07
C ALA A 58 -9.80 -1.65 -3.08
N VAL A 59 -10.39 -2.75 -2.62
CA VAL A 59 -11.27 -3.62 -3.43
C VAL A 59 -12.61 -3.71 -2.71
N GLY A 60 -13.69 -3.33 -3.38
CA GLY A 60 -15.03 -3.38 -2.80
C GLY A 60 -16.10 -2.72 -3.68
N GLU A 61 -17.35 -2.93 -3.30
CA GLU A 61 -18.54 -2.41 -4.00
C GLU A 61 -18.83 -0.94 -3.64
N GLN A 62 -18.17 -0.41 -2.60
CA GLN A 62 -18.39 0.94 -2.10
C GLN A 62 -17.36 1.91 -2.65
N ASP A 63 -17.73 3.18 -2.75
CA ASP A 63 -16.82 4.25 -3.17
C ASP A 63 -15.71 4.50 -2.15
N LEU A 64 -14.54 4.93 -2.62
CA LEU A 64 -13.46 5.44 -1.78
C LEU A 64 -13.34 6.95 -1.96
N ALA A 65 -13.21 7.69 -0.87
CA ALA A 65 -12.95 9.12 -0.92
C ALA A 65 -11.77 9.50 -0.04
N PHE A 66 -10.85 10.30 -0.59
CA PHE A 66 -9.88 11.03 0.22
C PHE A 66 -10.52 12.31 0.70
N VAL A 67 -10.44 12.55 2.01
CA VAL A 67 -11.07 13.68 2.69
C VAL A 67 -10.07 14.35 3.61
N THR A 68 -10.39 15.57 4.05
CA THR A 68 -9.60 16.22 5.11
C THR A 68 -9.83 15.52 6.44
N LYS A 69 -8.92 15.69 7.41
CA LYS A 69 -9.12 15.18 8.77
C LYS A 69 -10.44 15.68 9.40
N LYS A 70 -10.77 16.96 9.18
CA LYS A 70 -12.01 17.56 9.69
C LYS A 70 -13.23 16.83 9.14
N ASP A 71 -13.24 16.54 7.85
CA ASP A 71 -14.36 15.87 7.19
C ASP A 71 -14.43 14.38 7.55
N PHE A 72 -13.28 13.72 7.73
CA PHE A 72 -13.21 12.38 8.29
C PHE A 72 -13.82 12.30 9.69
N ASP A 73 -13.40 13.19 10.61
CA ASP A 73 -13.88 13.21 11.99
C ASP A 73 -15.38 13.54 12.10
N ALA A 74 -15.94 14.26 11.11
CA ALA A 74 -17.36 14.63 11.06
C ALA A 74 -18.21 13.69 10.18
N CYS A 75 -17.62 12.68 9.55
CA CYS A 75 -18.25 11.88 8.49
C CYS A 75 -18.89 12.74 7.38
N ASN A 76 -18.27 13.86 7.01
CA ASN A 76 -18.75 14.75 5.96
C ASN A 76 -18.24 14.29 4.58
N THR A 77 -19.16 14.01 3.67
CA THR A 77 -18.85 13.54 2.31
C THR A 77 -19.21 14.54 1.22
N ALA A 78 -19.54 15.79 1.57
CA ALA A 78 -20.03 16.79 0.61
C ALA A 78 -18.96 17.30 -0.35
N GLU A 79 -17.71 17.47 0.12
CA GLU A 79 -16.59 18.03 -0.67
C GLU A 79 -15.32 17.19 -0.48
N PRO A 80 -15.28 15.96 -1.03
CA PRO A 80 -14.10 15.11 -0.98
C PRO A 80 -12.97 15.69 -1.82
N LEU A 81 -11.73 15.44 -1.41
CA LEU A 81 -10.53 15.84 -2.17
C LEU A 81 -10.41 15.03 -3.46
N VAL A 82 -10.65 13.72 -3.37
CA VAL A 82 -10.64 12.78 -4.49
C VAL A 82 -11.69 11.72 -4.21
N VAL A 83 -12.38 11.25 -5.24
CA VAL A 83 -13.32 10.13 -5.16
C VAL A 83 -12.97 9.10 -6.21
N PHE A 84 -12.97 7.84 -5.81
CA PHE A 84 -12.80 6.68 -6.66
C PHE A 84 -14.12 5.91 -6.63
N GLN A 85 -14.66 5.71 -7.83
CA GLN A 85 -15.98 5.13 -8.06
C GLN A 85 -15.77 3.84 -8.85
N ASN A 86 -16.22 2.71 -8.31
CA ASN A 86 -16.05 1.38 -8.89
C ASN A 86 -14.58 0.93 -9.10
N GLN A 87 -14.39 -0.38 -9.24
CA GLN A 87 -13.15 -1.18 -9.09
C GLN A 87 -12.00 -0.92 -10.09
N GLU A 88 -12.00 0.19 -10.84
CA GLU A 88 -10.97 0.46 -11.85
C GLU A 88 -9.71 1.03 -11.17
N ASN A 89 -8.84 0.11 -10.74
CA ASN A 89 -7.42 0.24 -10.43
C ASN A 89 -6.97 1.51 -9.67
N PHE A 90 -6.64 1.33 -8.39
CA PHE A 90 -5.86 2.28 -7.59
C PHE A 90 -4.37 2.23 -7.98
N ASP A 91 -4.04 2.58 -9.22
CA ASP A 91 -2.66 2.79 -9.62
C ASP A 91 -2.22 4.18 -9.09
N LEU A 92 -1.52 4.19 -7.96
CA LEU A 92 -0.78 5.34 -7.43
C LEU A 92 0.71 5.23 -7.79
#